data_AF-A0A6M8MLD2-F1
#
_entry.id   AF-A0A6M8MLD2-F1
#
_cell.length_a   1.000
_cell.length_b   1.000
_cell.length_c   1.000
_cell.angle_alpha   90.00
_cell.angle_beta   90.00
_cell.angle_gamma   90.00
#
_symmetry.space_group_name_H-M   'P 1'
#
loop_
_entity.id
_entity.type
_entity.pdbx_description
1 polymer ?
#
loop_
_entity_poly.entity_id
_entity_poly.type
_entity_poly.pdbx_seq_one_letter_code
_entity_poly.pdbx_strand_id
1 'polypeptide(L)'
;MDNFSAGSHIITTATVFGASALAFSIMPFGIIALRGIMKSKDNTSSGFSILGIILTAFLVHTLFCLMYMGIIKILDITYLEEANYFSNKIFRIFWASSKNEVFNLAGVGGGGTIDALGAYATLKLVQSVGKMILINIPFLVVILGASYGVYQGTKDTYKRDYLSVISFSAISIICVCIMYVAWAYIASEALFLPDGKNMFDMISEFWQKQLNV
;
A
#
# COMPACT_ATOMS: atom_id res chain seq x y z
N MET A 1 -2.57 -29.61 -25.03
CA MET A 1 -2.81 -28.94 -23.75
C MET A 1 -1.56 -28.15 -23.40
N ASP A 2 -1.49 -27.00 -24.05
CA ASP A 2 -0.89 -25.72 -23.69
C ASP A 2 0.11 -25.72 -22.53
N ASN A 3 1.39 -25.78 -22.92
CA ASN A 3 2.52 -25.39 -22.09
C ASN A 3 2.47 -23.88 -21.83
N PHE A 4 1.53 -23.41 -21.00
CA PHE A 4 1.79 -22.20 -20.23
C PHE A 4 3.09 -22.49 -19.48
N SER A 5 4.19 -21.84 -19.88
CA SER A 5 5.51 -22.22 -19.37
C SER A 5 5.49 -22.10 -17.84
N ALA A 6 6.06 -23.06 -17.12
CA ALA A 6 6.02 -23.06 -15.65
C ALA A 6 6.45 -21.70 -15.05
N GLY A 7 7.37 -20.99 -15.73
CA GLY A 7 7.77 -19.64 -15.36
C GLY A 7 6.71 -18.55 -15.61
N SER A 8 5.92 -18.60 -16.69
CA SER A 8 4.82 -17.64 -16.88
C SER A 8 3.72 -17.82 -15.83
N HIS A 9 3.49 -19.06 -15.37
CA HIS A 9 2.60 -19.34 -14.25
C HIS A 9 3.09 -18.65 -12.97
N ILE A 10 4.35 -18.86 -12.62
CA ILE A 10 4.97 -18.26 -11.43
C ILE A 10 4.90 -16.72 -11.44
N ILE A 11 5.20 -16.09 -12.59
CA ILE A 11 5.12 -14.62 -12.74
C ILE A 11 3.68 -14.12 -12.58
N THR A 12 2.70 -14.86 -13.12
CA THR A 12 1.28 -14.53 -12.99
C THR A 12 0.81 -14.67 -11.54
N THR A 13 1.21 -15.74 -10.85
CA THR A 13 0.97 -15.93 -9.42
C THR A 13 1.54 -14.77 -8.60
N ALA A 14 2.79 -14.37 -8.86
CA ALA A 14 3.41 -13.20 -8.22
C ALA A 14 2.63 -11.91 -8.48
N THR A 15 2.10 -11.73 -9.69
CA THR A 15 1.27 -10.57 -10.02
C THR A 15 -0.01 -10.55 -9.21
N VAL A 16 -0.72 -11.68 -9.11
CA VAL A 16 -1.99 -11.78 -8.38
C VAL A 16 -1.79 -11.55 -6.89
N PHE A 17 -0.82 -12.24 -6.27
CA PHE A 17 -0.54 -12.10 -4.84
C PHE A 17 0.06 -10.74 -4.48
N GLY A 18 0.90 -10.16 -5.34
CA GLY A 18 1.38 -8.80 -5.13
C GLY A 18 0.27 -7.75 -5.27
N ALA A 19 -0.61 -7.90 -6.27
CA ALA A 19 -1.77 -7.03 -6.44
C ALA A 19 -2.72 -7.12 -5.24
N SER A 20 -2.98 -8.32 -4.71
CA SER A 20 -3.78 -8.48 -3.49
C SER A 20 -3.08 -7.85 -2.28
N ALA A 21 -1.76 -8.01 -2.11
CA ALA A 21 -1.05 -7.36 -1.02
C ALA A 21 -1.20 -5.83 -1.06
N LEU A 22 -1.08 -5.23 -2.25
CA LEU A 22 -1.34 -3.80 -2.46
C LEU A 22 -2.78 -3.43 -2.11
N ALA A 23 -3.75 -4.22 -2.58
CA ALA A 23 -5.17 -4.01 -2.33
C ALA A 23 -5.51 -4.03 -0.83
N PHE A 24 -5.05 -5.05 -0.11
CA PHE A 24 -5.30 -5.21 1.33
C PHE A 24 -4.57 -4.17 2.17
N SER A 25 -3.40 -3.69 1.70
CA SER A 25 -2.67 -2.62 2.38
C SER A 25 -3.35 -1.26 2.21
N ILE A 26 -3.87 -0.95 1.02
CA ILE A 26 -4.33 0.41 0.67
C ILE A 26 -5.85 0.57 0.79
N MET A 27 -6.63 -0.35 0.22
CA MET A 27 -8.07 -0.14 0.02
C MET A 27 -8.90 -0.08 1.30
N PRO A 28 -8.68 -0.94 2.33
CA PRO A 28 -9.49 -0.90 3.54
C PRO A 28 -9.45 0.47 4.24
N PHE A 29 -8.26 1.08 4.33
CA PHE A 29 -8.10 2.41 4.88
C PHE A 29 -8.80 3.47 4.02
N GLY A 30 -8.56 3.46 2.71
CA GLY A 30 -9.14 4.41 1.77
C GLY A 30 -10.67 4.39 1.75
N ILE A 31 -11.29 3.20 1.76
CA ILE A 31 -12.75 3.04 1.73
C ILE A 31 -13.39 3.60 3.00
N ILE A 32 -12.84 3.30 4.19
CA ILE A 32 -13.39 3.80 5.44
C ILE A 32 -13.19 5.31 5.58
N ALA A 33 -12.02 5.83 5.16
CA ALA A 33 -11.77 7.27 5.15
C ALA A 33 -12.76 8.02 4.23
N LEU A 34 -12.98 7.54 3.00
CA LEU A 34 -13.95 8.12 2.06
C LEU A 34 -15.38 8.07 2.61
N ARG A 35 -15.80 6.91 3.15
CA ARG A 35 -17.11 6.78 3.80
C ARG A 35 -17.29 7.75 4.95
N GLY A 36 -16.25 7.95 5.75
CA GLY A 36 -16.25 8.93 6.82
C GLY A 36 -16.48 10.36 6.35
N ILE A 37 -15.75 10.78 5.30
CA ILE A 37 -15.89 12.11 4.68
C ILE A 37 -17.29 12.30 4.08
N MET A 38 -17.86 11.27 3.46
CA MET A 38 -19.22 11.33 2.91
C MET A 38 -20.26 11.47 4.02
N LYS A 39 -20.13 10.69 5.10
CA LYS A 39 -21.08 10.69 6.22
C LYS A 39 -21.01 11.94 7.09
N SER A 40 -19.86 12.62 7.15
CA SER A 40 -19.74 13.90 7.87
C SER A 40 -20.52 15.05 7.23
N LYS A 41 -21.09 14.86 6.04
CA LYS A 41 -21.96 15.84 5.36
C LYS A 41 -23.43 15.74 5.76
N ASP A 42 -23.83 14.70 6.49
CA ASP A 42 -25.23 14.49 6.89
C ASP A 42 -25.56 15.22 8.20
N ASN A 43 -26.60 16.07 8.18
CA ASN A 43 -27.05 16.89 9.32
C ASN A 43 -27.58 16.08 10.54
N THR A 44 -27.77 14.77 10.38
CA THR A 44 -28.22 13.84 11.43
C THR A 44 -27.10 12.95 11.95
N SER A 45 -25.85 13.19 11.55
CA SER A 45 -24.70 12.46 12.09
C SER A 45 -24.50 12.83 13.57
N SER A 46 -25.06 12.00 14.47
CA SER A 46 -24.62 12.00 15.87
C SER A 46 -23.10 11.90 15.88
N GLY A 47 -22.44 12.75 16.69
CA GLY A 47 -21.03 13.12 16.59
C GLY A 47 -20.02 11.97 16.61
N PHE A 48 -19.95 11.22 15.51
CA PHE A 48 -18.79 10.45 15.14
C PHE A 48 -17.71 11.48 14.83
N SER A 49 -16.92 11.82 15.85
CA SER A 49 -15.76 12.68 15.67
C SER A 49 -14.91 12.12 14.53
N ILE A 50 -14.31 12.99 13.73
CA ILE A 50 -13.37 12.59 12.67
C ILE A 50 -12.33 11.60 13.22
N LEU A 51 -11.95 11.75 14.50
CA LEU A 51 -11.10 10.81 15.23
C LEU A 51 -11.66 9.38 15.28
N GLY A 52 -12.96 9.19 15.51
CA GLY A 52 -13.61 7.88 15.49
C GLY A 52 -13.65 7.21 14.11
N ILE A 53 -13.85 7.99 13.04
CA ILE A 53 -13.76 7.50 11.65
C ILE A 53 -12.34 7.00 11.37
N ILE A 54 -11.36 7.83 11.72
CA ILE A 54 -9.96 7.59 11.46
C ILE A 54 -9.45 6.38 12.28
N LEU A 55 -9.85 6.25 13.55
CA LEU A 55 -9.54 5.09 14.38
C LEU A 55 -10.17 3.81 13.80
N THR A 56 -11.42 3.88 13.34
CA THR A 56 -12.07 2.75 12.68
C THR A 56 -11.35 2.35 11.38
N ALA A 57 -10.92 3.34 10.57
CA ALA A 57 -10.15 3.08 9.36
C ALA A 57 -8.82 2.36 9.67
N PHE A 58 -8.14 2.78 10.74
CA PHE A 58 -6.90 2.15 11.19
C PHE A 58 -7.13 0.71 11.69
N LEU A 59 -8.17 0.47 12.50
CA LEU A 59 -8.50 -0.87 12.98
C LEU A 59 -8.87 -1.82 11.84
N VAL A 60 -9.69 -1.36 10.89
CA VAL A 60 -10.09 -2.14 9.72
C VAL A 60 -8.86 -2.45 8.85
N HIS A 61 -7.99 -1.47 8.60
CA HIS A 61 -6.73 -1.69 7.89
C HIS A 61 -5.86 -2.75 8.57
N THR A 62 -5.68 -2.63 9.89
CA THR A 62 -4.89 -3.57 10.68
C THR A 62 -5.45 -4.99 10.56
N LEU A 63 -6.76 -5.16 10.73
CA LEU A 63 -7.41 -6.46 10.63
C LEU A 63 -7.24 -7.08 9.24
N PHE A 64 -7.40 -6.29 8.17
CA PHE A 64 -7.24 -6.78 6.80
C PHE A 64 -5.80 -7.16 6.48
N CYS A 65 -4.81 -6.40 6.96
CA CYS A 65 -3.40 -6.74 6.82
C CYS A 65 -3.05 -8.02 7.58
N LEU A 66 -3.48 -8.15 8.84
CA LEU A 66 -3.28 -9.36 9.63
C LEU A 66 -3.94 -10.58 8.98
N MET A 67 -5.17 -10.43 8.49
CA MET A 67 -5.89 -11.51 7.81
C MET A 67 -5.17 -11.93 6.53
N TYR A 68 -4.70 -10.96 5.72
CA TYR A 68 -3.94 -11.26 4.51
C TYR A 68 -2.63 -11.97 4.81
N MET A 69 -1.86 -11.48 5.79
CA MET A 69 -0.64 -12.16 6.24
C MET A 69 -0.93 -13.58 6.73
N GLY A 70 -2.01 -13.76 7.49
CA GLY A 70 -2.47 -15.07 7.93
C GLY A 70 -2.76 -16.02 6.76
N ILE A 71 -3.46 -15.54 5.72
CA ILE A 71 -3.72 -16.32 4.50
C ILE A 71 -2.41 -16.75 3.83
N ILE A 72 -1.46 -15.83 3.63
CA ILE A 72 -0.16 -16.14 3.02
C ILE A 72 0.59 -17.18 3.84
N LYS A 73 0.61 -17.05 5.18
CA LYS A 73 1.28 -18.01 6.05
C LYS A 73 0.61 -19.38 6.06
N ILE A 74 -0.72 -19.45 5.97
CA ILE A 74 -1.43 -20.72 5.80
C ILE A 74 -1.06 -21.35 4.45
N LEU A 75 -1.03 -20.56 3.37
CA LEU A 75 -0.63 -21.04 2.04
C LEU A 75 0.79 -21.62 2.06
N ASP A 76 1.74 -20.94 2.73
CA ASP A 76 3.10 -21.45 2.92
C ASP A 76 3.16 -22.77 3.68
N ILE A 77 2.34 -22.96 4.71
CA ILE A 77 2.30 -24.21 5.48
C ILE A 77 1.68 -25.34 4.65
N THR A 78 0.65 -25.03 3.85
CA THR A 78 -0.03 -26.02 3.01
C THR A 78 0.74 -26.39 1.75
N TYR A 79 1.70 -25.56 1.32
CA TYR A 79 2.54 -25.83 0.17
C TYR A 79 3.76 -26.68 0.58
N LEU A 80 3.68 -27.99 0.33
CA LEU A 80 4.64 -28.96 0.86
C LEU A 80 5.95 -29.07 0.07
N GLU A 81 6.03 -28.47 -1.12
CA GLU A 81 7.18 -28.62 -2.02
C GLU A 81 8.34 -27.69 -1.67
N GLU A 82 8.04 -26.49 -1.15
CA GLU A 82 9.05 -25.47 -0.84
C GLU A 82 8.61 -24.62 0.37
N ALA A 83 9.48 -24.51 1.38
CA ALA A 83 9.19 -23.70 2.55
C ALA A 83 9.16 -22.19 2.22
N ASN A 84 8.15 -21.47 2.73
CA ASN A 84 7.95 -20.04 2.50
C ASN A 84 7.84 -19.66 1.01
N TYR A 85 7.25 -20.53 0.19
CA TYR A 85 7.07 -20.31 -1.23
C TYR A 85 6.35 -19.00 -1.56
N PHE A 86 5.22 -18.72 -0.91
CA PHE A 86 4.47 -17.49 -1.11
C PHE A 86 5.15 -16.31 -0.44
N SER A 87 5.40 -16.38 0.88
CA SER A 87 5.92 -15.22 1.63
C SER A 87 7.32 -14.77 1.21
N ASN A 88 8.13 -15.65 0.62
CA ASN A 88 9.48 -15.33 0.15
C ASN A 88 9.57 -15.32 -1.37
N LYS A 89 9.41 -16.45 -2.05
CA LYS A 89 9.70 -16.57 -3.50
C LYS A 89 8.74 -15.74 -4.35
N ILE A 90 7.44 -15.89 -4.15
CA ILE A 90 6.40 -15.19 -4.94
C ILE A 90 6.48 -13.68 -4.72
N PHE A 91 6.60 -13.20 -3.48
CA PHE A 91 6.74 -11.76 -3.23
C PHE A 91 8.08 -11.19 -3.68
N ARG A 92 9.18 -11.97 -3.63
CA ARG A 92 10.46 -11.54 -4.19
C ARG A 92 10.39 -11.34 -5.69
N ILE A 93 9.69 -12.22 -6.42
CA ILE A 93 9.39 -12.03 -7.85
C ILE A 93 8.54 -10.76 -8.05
N PHE A 94 7.53 -10.55 -7.20
CA PHE A 94 6.69 -9.37 -7.28
C PHE A 94 7.43 -8.05 -7.03
N TRP A 95 8.45 -8.04 -6.18
CA TRP A 95 9.20 -6.81 -5.86
C TRP A 95 10.49 -6.63 -6.68
N ALA A 96 10.90 -7.64 -7.45
CA ALA A 96 12.08 -7.62 -8.31
C ALA A 96 12.13 -6.38 -9.23
N SER A 97 13.33 -5.84 -9.40
CA SER A 97 13.55 -4.54 -10.05
C SER A 97 13.69 -4.65 -11.56
N SER A 98 14.21 -5.78 -12.05
CA SER A 98 14.52 -5.98 -13.46
C SER A 98 13.82 -7.21 -14.06
N LYS A 99 13.61 -7.17 -15.39
CA LYS A 99 13.11 -8.31 -16.15
C LYS A 99 13.97 -9.57 -15.96
N ASN A 100 15.29 -9.40 -16.00
CA ASN A 100 16.24 -10.50 -15.86
C ASN A 100 16.12 -11.16 -14.48
N GLU A 101 15.97 -10.35 -13.43
CA GLU A 101 15.75 -10.84 -12.08
C GLU A 101 14.43 -11.61 -11.96
N VAL A 102 13.32 -11.07 -12.50
CA VAL A 102 12.03 -11.76 -12.54
C VAL A 102 12.14 -13.10 -13.26
N PHE A 103 12.79 -13.12 -14.43
CA PHE A 103 12.93 -14.33 -15.24
C PHE A 103 13.82 -15.38 -14.56
N ASN A 104 14.92 -14.95 -13.93
CA ASN A 104 15.79 -15.85 -13.17
C ASN A 104 15.05 -16.45 -11.96
N LEU A 105 14.32 -15.63 -11.19
CA LEU A 105 13.54 -16.09 -10.03
C LEU A 105 12.37 -17.00 -10.43
N ALA A 106 11.79 -16.78 -11.61
CA ALA A 106 10.72 -17.61 -12.17
C ALA A 106 11.21 -18.85 -12.94
N GLY A 107 12.53 -19.06 -13.04
CA GLY A 107 13.10 -20.21 -13.77
C GLY A 107 12.90 -20.16 -15.28
N VAL A 108 12.74 -18.97 -15.87
CA VAL A 108 12.58 -18.78 -17.32
C VAL A 108 13.96 -18.79 -17.99
N GLY A 109 14.21 -19.76 -18.87
CA GLY A 109 15.47 -19.89 -19.60
C GLY A 109 15.82 -18.68 -20.49
N GLY A 110 17.11 -18.53 -20.81
CA GLY A 110 17.73 -17.37 -21.48
C GLY A 110 17.13 -17.04 -22.85
N GLY A 111 16.08 -16.21 -22.84
CA GLY A 111 15.39 -15.72 -24.03
C GLY A 111 13.96 -15.24 -23.75
N GLY A 112 13.30 -15.84 -22.74
CA GLY A 112 11.91 -15.53 -22.40
C GLY A 112 10.92 -16.03 -23.44
N THR A 113 10.00 -16.92 -23.06
CA THR A 113 8.90 -17.29 -23.96
C THR A 113 7.96 -16.09 -24.16
N ILE A 114 7.21 -16.06 -25.27
CA ILE A 114 6.21 -15.01 -25.53
C ILE A 114 5.23 -14.89 -24.34
N ASP A 115 4.82 -16.02 -23.77
CA ASP A 115 3.93 -16.07 -22.60
C ASP A 115 4.57 -15.46 -21.34
N ALA A 116 5.86 -15.73 -21.10
CA ALA A 116 6.58 -15.15 -19.96
C ALA A 116 6.78 -13.64 -20.12
N LEU A 117 6.94 -13.15 -21.36
CA LEU A 117 7.00 -11.71 -21.66
C LEU A 117 5.64 -11.04 -21.40
N GLY A 118 4.55 -11.67 -21.81
CA GLY A 118 3.19 -11.20 -21.52
C GLY A 118 2.93 -11.10 -20.01
N ALA A 119 3.22 -12.18 -19.28
CA ALA A 119 3.08 -12.20 -17.81
C ALA A 119 3.94 -11.12 -17.14
N TYR A 120 5.19 -10.92 -17.60
CA TYR A 120 6.05 -9.85 -17.08
C TYR A 120 5.52 -8.45 -17.38
N ALA A 121 4.91 -8.21 -18.54
CA ALA A 121 4.32 -6.92 -18.86
C ALA A 121 3.19 -6.57 -17.87
N THR A 122 2.32 -7.54 -17.57
CA THR A 122 1.26 -7.37 -16.56
C THR A 122 1.85 -7.15 -15.17
N LEU A 123 2.83 -7.96 -14.76
CA LEU A 123 3.54 -7.78 -13.50
C LEU A 123 4.09 -6.35 -13.38
N LYS A 124 4.79 -5.89 -14.42
CA LYS A 124 5.46 -4.58 -14.42
C LYS A 124 4.45 -3.44 -14.32
N LEU A 125 3.29 -3.56 -14.98
CA LEU A 125 2.21 -2.59 -14.86
C LEU A 125 1.71 -2.50 -13.41
N VAL A 126 1.39 -3.64 -12.80
CA VAL A 126 0.90 -3.69 -11.41
C VAL A 126 1.95 -3.15 -10.44
N GLN A 127 3.22 -3.57 -10.58
CA GLN A 127 4.33 -3.03 -9.80
C GLN A 127 4.44 -1.51 -9.93
N SER A 128 4.36 -0.99 -11.16
CA SER A 128 4.51 0.44 -11.44
C SER A 128 3.39 1.26 -10.80
N VAL A 129 2.13 0.85 -11.02
CA VAL A 129 0.96 1.52 -10.43
C VAL A 129 1.00 1.44 -8.91
N GLY A 130 1.26 0.25 -8.36
CA GLY A 130 1.33 0.02 -6.92
C GLY A 130 2.41 0.86 -6.25
N LYS A 131 3.64 0.85 -6.79
CA LYS A 131 4.75 1.67 -6.28
C LYS A 131 4.42 3.15 -6.34
N MET A 132 3.86 3.63 -7.47
CA MET A 132 3.48 5.04 -7.62
C MET A 132 2.43 5.46 -6.60
N ILE A 133 1.44 4.61 -6.30
CA ILE A 133 0.47 4.91 -5.23
C ILE A 133 1.21 5.01 -3.90
N LEU A 134 1.95 3.98 -3.49
CA LEU A 134 2.63 3.93 -2.19
C LEU A 134 3.61 5.10 -1.96
N ILE A 135 4.37 5.49 -2.99
CA ILE A 135 5.34 6.60 -2.93
C ILE A 135 4.65 7.95 -2.75
N ASN A 136 3.43 8.12 -3.25
CA ASN A 136 2.69 9.39 -3.18
C ASN A 136 1.76 9.50 -1.96
N ILE A 137 1.55 8.42 -1.19
CA ILE A 137 0.73 8.46 0.04
C ILE A 137 1.20 9.53 1.05
N PRO A 138 2.51 9.73 1.33
CA PRO A 138 2.96 10.78 2.26
C PRO A 138 2.44 12.17 1.89
N PHE A 139 2.49 12.54 0.60
CA PHE A 139 1.99 13.83 0.13
C PHE A 139 0.48 13.95 0.31
N LEU A 140 -0.25 12.88 -0.02
CA LEU A 140 -1.69 12.82 0.16
C LEU A 140 -2.08 12.99 1.64
N VAL A 141 -1.35 12.36 2.56
CA VAL A 141 -1.54 12.49 4.01
C VAL A 141 -1.37 13.95 4.46
N VAL A 142 -0.32 14.63 4.02
CA VAL A 142 -0.08 16.05 4.36
C VAL A 142 -1.21 16.95 3.83
N ILE A 143 -1.65 16.73 2.57
CA ILE A 143 -2.74 17.50 1.96
C ILE A 143 -4.05 17.31 2.72
N LEU A 144 -4.37 16.07 3.12
CA LEU A 144 -5.56 15.77 3.91
C LEU A 144 -5.49 16.40 5.31
N GLY A 145 -4.34 16.31 5.97
CA GLY A 145 -4.10 16.92 7.28
C GLY A 145 -4.29 18.44 7.25
N ALA A 146 -3.68 19.11 6.27
CA ALA A 146 -3.83 20.55 6.07
C ALA A 146 -5.29 20.93 5.80
N SER A 147 -5.96 20.20 4.89
CA SER A 147 -7.36 20.44 4.52
C SER A 147 -8.30 20.31 5.72
N TYR A 148 -8.08 19.30 6.57
CA TYR A 148 -8.84 19.12 7.80
C TYR A 148 -8.61 20.24 8.81
N GLY A 149 -7.36 20.67 9.01
CA GLY A 149 -7.06 21.75 9.94
C GLY A 149 -7.60 23.11 9.50
N VAL A 150 -7.62 23.39 8.19
CA VAL A 150 -8.29 24.57 7.63
C VAL A 150 -9.79 24.52 7.90
N TYR A 151 -10.44 23.37 7.65
CA TYR A 151 -11.85 23.19 7.96
C TYR A 151 -12.13 23.49 9.43
N GLN A 152 -11.35 22.91 10.34
CA GLN A 152 -11.58 23.06 11.77
C GLN A 152 -11.29 24.45 12.30
N GLY A 153 -10.22 25.12 11.83
CA GLY A 153 -9.89 26.49 12.22
C GLY A 153 -10.88 27.55 11.73
N THR A 154 -11.77 27.20 10.79
CA THR A 154 -12.82 28.10 10.27
C THR A 154 -14.22 27.77 10.77
N LYS A 155 -14.40 26.66 11.49
CA LYS A 155 -15.72 26.14 11.85
C LYS A 155 -16.50 27.03 12.82
N ASP A 156 -15.79 27.69 13.74
CA ASP A 156 -16.39 28.42 14.87
C ASP A 156 -16.04 29.93 14.89
N THR A 157 -15.55 30.48 13.78
CA THR A 157 -15.03 31.85 13.69
C THR A 157 -15.85 32.72 12.73
N TYR A 158 -16.53 33.75 13.27
CA TYR A 158 -17.32 34.72 12.48
C TYR A 158 -16.44 35.60 11.55
N LYS A 159 -15.15 35.76 11.88
CA LYS A 159 -14.11 36.30 11.00
C LYS A 159 -12.96 35.30 10.96
N ARG A 160 -12.35 35.09 9.78
CA ARG A 160 -11.20 34.18 9.62
C ARG A 160 -10.04 34.63 10.52
N ASP A 161 -9.78 33.85 11.57
CA ASP A 161 -8.56 33.96 12.35
C ASP A 161 -7.47 33.07 11.72
N TYR A 162 -6.50 33.71 11.07
CA TYR A 162 -5.39 33.02 10.43
C TYR A 162 -4.52 32.26 11.44
N LEU A 163 -4.41 32.72 12.68
CA LEU A 163 -3.60 32.06 13.71
C LEU A 163 -4.25 30.74 14.16
N SER A 164 -5.57 30.73 14.29
CA SER A 164 -6.36 29.51 14.51
C SER A 164 -6.19 28.52 13.36
N VAL A 165 -6.34 28.95 12.10
CA VAL A 165 -6.19 28.09 10.92
C VAL A 165 -4.81 27.44 10.85
N ILE A 166 -3.74 28.22 11.09
CA ILE A 166 -2.37 27.70 11.10
C ILE A 166 -2.19 26.68 12.23
N SER A 167 -2.67 26.99 13.44
CA SER A 167 -2.53 26.11 14.61
C SER A 167 -3.25 24.78 14.43
N PHE A 168 -4.51 24.80 14.00
CA PHE A 168 -5.27 23.58 13.73
C PHE A 168 -4.71 22.77 12.55
N SER A 169 -4.16 23.43 11.53
CA SER A 169 -3.47 22.77 10.41
C SER A 169 -2.19 22.08 10.86
N ALA A 170 -1.36 22.74 11.66
CA ALA A 170 -0.14 22.14 12.18
C ALA A 170 -0.43 20.91 13.06
N ILE A 171 -1.36 21.03 14.01
CA ILE A 171 -1.77 19.93 14.89
C ILE A 171 -2.34 18.77 14.06
N SER A 172 -3.22 19.07 13.11
CA SER A 172 -3.83 18.06 12.23
C SER A 172 -2.78 17.30 11.43
N ILE A 173 -1.82 18.00 10.80
CA ILE A 173 -0.73 17.39 10.03
C ILE A 173 0.08 16.44 10.91
N ILE A 174 0.48 16.87 12.10
CA ILE A 174 1.25 16.03 13.04
C ILE A 174 0.47 14.75 13.36
N CYS A 175 -0.83 14.88 13.70
CA CYS A 175 -1.68 13.72 14.01
C CYS A 175 -1.77 12.75 12.84
N VAL A 176 -2.06 13.22 11.61
CA VAL A 176 -2.18 12.33 10.45
C VAL A 176 -0.84 11.73 10.03
N CYS A 177 0.28 12.41 10.24
CA CYS A 177 1.62 11.87 10.01
C CYS A 177 1.93 10.72 10.97
N ILE A 178 1.63 10.85 12.27
CA ILE A 178 1.79 9.76 13.25
C ILE A 178 0.96 8.54 12.83
N MET A 179 -0.27 8.77 12.38
CA MET A 179 -1.14 7.71 11.90
C MET A 179 -0.66 7.05 10.63
N TYR A 180 -0.12 7.83 9.70
CA TYR A 180 0.52 7.30 8.50
C TYR A 180 1.71 6.44 8.85
N VAL A 181 2.53 6.83 9.84
CA VAL A 181 3.68 6.01 10.28
C VAL A 181 3.18 4.66 10.81
N ALA A 182 2.17 4.65 11.67
CA ALA A 182 1.58 3.41 12.18
C ALA A 182 0.99 2.54 11.05
N TRP A 183 0.29 3.16 10.09
CA TRP A 183 -0.25 2.48 8.91
C TRP A 183 0.86 1.88 8.05
N ALA A 184 1.94 2.64 7.80
CA ALA A 184 3.06 2.25 6.97
C ALA A 184 3.80 1.03 7.52
N TYR A 185 3.99 0.94 8.84
CA TYR A 185 4.61 -0.24 9.46
C TYR A 185 3.77 -1.49 9.25
N ILE A 186 2.46 -1.42 9.48
CA ILE A 186 1.56 -2.56 9.30
C ILE A 186 1.47 -2.97 7.82
N ALA A 187 1.35 -2.00 6.93
CA ALA A 187 1.35 -2.22 5.49
C ALA A 187 2.67 -2.85 5.01
N SER A 188 3.82 -2.43 5.56
CA SER A 188 5.13 -2.99 5.19
C SER A 188 5.20 -4.50 5.39
N GLU A 189 4.69 -4.99 6.52
CA GLU A 189 4.63 -6.43 6.82
C GLU A 189 3.68 -7.16 5.86
N ALA A 190 2.50 -6.60 5.57
CA ALA A 190 1.53 -7.21 4.68
C ALA A 190 1.94 -7.20 3.20
N LEU A 191 2.85 -6.30 2.81
CA LEU A 191 3.42 -6.22 1.47
C LEU A 191 4.51 -7.27 1.23
N PHE A 192 5.02 -7.93 2.28
CA PHE A 192 6.11 -8.91 2.20
C PHE A 192 7.30 -8.38 1.36
N LEU A 193 7.76 -7.17 1.69
CA LEU A 193 8.90 -6.57 1.01
C LEU A 193 10.16 -7.45 1.22
N PRO A 194 10.94 -7.71 0.16
CA PRO A 194 12.10 -8.59 0.25
C PRO A 194 13.24 -7.96 1.04
N ASP A 195 14.18 -8.80 1.47
CA ASP A 195 15.45 -8.42 2.11
C ASP A 195 15.27 -7.61 3.42
N GLY A 196 14.13 -7.76 4.09
CA GLY A 196 13.83 -7.07 5.36
C GLY A 196 13.58 -5.58 5.22
N LYS A 197 13.38 -5.09 3.99
CA LYS A 197 13.06 -3.69 3.72
C LYS A 197 11.64 -3.36 4.19
N ASN A 198 11.43 -2.11 4.57
CA ASN A 198 10.10 -1.58 4.83
C ASN A 198 9.70 -0.54 3.75
N MET A 199 8.47 -0.03 3.86
CA MET A 199 7.94 0.93 2.90
C MET A 199 8.70 2.27 2.91
N PHE A 200 9.27 2.69 4.04
CA PHE A 200 10.07 3.90 4.12
C PHE A 200 11.38 3.75 3.34
N ASP A 201 12.03 2.59 3.42
CA ASP A 201 13.23 2.29 2.63
C ASP A 201 12.91 2.36 1.13
N MET A 202 11.81 1.74 0.71
CA MET A 202 11.36 1.78 -0.70
C MET A 202 11.09 3.21 -1.18
N ILE A 203 10.44 4.04 -0.36
CA ILE A 203 10.15 5.45 -0.70
C ILE A 203 11.45 6.26 -0.77
N SER A 204 12.33 6.08 0.20
CA SER A 204 13.64 6.75 0.26
C SER A 204 14.49 6.42 -0.96
N GLU A 205 14.64 5.14 -1.30
CA GLU A 205 15.38 4.66 -2.47
C GLU A 205 14.83 5.26 -3.77
N PHE A 206 13.51 5.37 -3.89
CA PHE A 206 12.90 5.98 -5.07
C PHE A 206 13.27 7.46 -5.20
N TRP A 207 13.09 8.26 -4.14
CA TRP A 207 13.38 9.69 -4.18
C TRP A 207 14.86 9.99 -4.31
N GLN A 208 15.73 9.21 -3.66
CA GLN A 208 17.18 9.31 -3.87
C GLN A 208 17.55 9.09 -5.33
N LYS A 209 16.95 8.09 -5.98
CA LYS A 209 17.20 7.84 -7.41
C LYS A 209 16.70 8.96 -8.33
N GLN A 210 15.60 9.64 -7.97
CA GLN A 210 15.07 10.76 -8.77
C GLN A 210 15.82 12.07 -8.54
N LEU A 211 16.29 12.29 -7.30
CA LEU A 211 16.94 13.55 -6.90
C LEU A 211 18.46 13.53 -7.14
N ASN A 212 19.09 12.35 -7.18
CA ASN A 212 20.49 12.19 -7.57
C ASN A 212 20.63 12.17 -9.10
N VAL A 213 20.23 13.28 -9.73
CA VAL A 213 20.77 13.72 -11.03
C VAL A 213 22.10 14.42 -10.77
#